data_AF-A0A9E4L6Q4-F1
#
_entry.id   AF-A0A9E4L6Q4-F1
#
_cell.length_a   1.000
_cell.length_b   1.000
_cell.length_c   1.000
_cell.angle_alpha   90.00
_cell.angle_beta   90.00
_cell.angle_gamma   90.00
#
_symmetry.space_group_name_H-M   'P 1'
#
loop_
_entity.id
_entity.type
_entity.pdbx_description
1 polymer ?
#
loop_
_entity_poly.entity_id
_entity_poly.type
_entity_poly.pdbx_seq_one_letter_code
_entity_poly.pdbx_strand_id
1 'polypeptide(L)'
;MSRSYNVIDSDGHVLEPPTFWTEYIDPEYRERAPELFVDTDGRERLRIEGKVFGGPTGLGLVGAIGARQGDTSIRIKYTEGRKGGFDPHARIPDLDLDGIDAVFLYPSVGLFVGAIQDPQLAAAASRAYNRWLADYCQPYPDRLFGVAMLPMQSIDLAIEEMRYARNELGMSSGFLRPNPYNNRMLGHPDYDVFWAEAQELDFSIGIHEGTGGMPAVGVDRFESLSAKHMVSHTMEMMLACLSIIWDGVCERFPKVRIGFMESGGGWIAPWLDRMDRHFDDKGLFNDSSLTMRPSEYFQRHRGQPAASGGLCGADQDSVGDRLPASRRLLPRSAGPDCGEAAARVPTQSTGRRRHAVLWLELREQDGR
;
A
#
# COMPACT_ATOMS: atom_id res chain seq x y z
N MET A 1 12.48 -2.25 -27.54
CA MET A 1 12.65 -0.80 -27.28
C MET A 1 12.18 -0.58 -25.85
N SER A 2 13.00 0.02 -24.98
CA SER A 2 12.56 0.36 -23.62
C SER A 2 11.50 1.47 -23.70
N ARG A 3 10.38 1.27 -23.01
CA ARG A 3 9.32 2.28 -22.87
C ARG A 3 9.76 3.29 -21.81
N SER A 4 9.66 4.58 -22.11
CA SER A 4 9.81 5.64 -21.12
C SER A 4 8.48 5.85 -20.38
N TYR A 5 8.53 5.95 -19.06
CA TYR A 5 7.35 6.22 -18.23
C TYR A 5 7.45 7.64 -17.66
N ASN A 6 6.42 8.47 -17.85
CA ASN A 6 6.31 9.81 -17.26
C ASN A 6 5.47 9.78 -15.99
N VAL A 7 4.39 8.98 -15.96
CA VAL A 7 3.51 8.82 -14.81
C VAL A 7 3.33 7.34 -14.54
N ILE A 8 3.75 6.92 -13.34
CA ILE A 8 3.52 5.57 -12.83
C ILE A 8 2.58 5.69 -11.64
N ASP A 9 1.46 4.97 -11.70
CA ASP A 9 0.60 4.77 -10.55
C ASP A 9 1.21 3.69 -9.66
N SER A 10 1.61 4.07 -8.45
CA SER A 10 2.26 3.17 -7.49
C SER A 10 1.28 2.35 -6.66
N ASP A 11 -0.02 2.59 -6.77
CA ASP A 11 -1.03 2.05 -5.87
C ASP A 11 -2.37 1.76 -6.57
N GLY A 12 -2.30 1.03 -7.68
CA GLY A 12 -3.48 0.57 -8.39
C GLY A 12 -4.02 -0.71 -7.77
N HIS A 13 -5.35 -0.84 -7.66
CA HIS A 13 -5.98 -2.08 -7.21
C HIS A 13 -6.59 -2.87 -8.36
N VAL A 14 -6.46 -4.18 -8.33
CA VAL A 14 -7.34 -5.09 -9.06
C VAL A 14 -8.54 -5.47 -8.23
N LEU A 15 -9.68 -5.65 -8.88
CA LEU A 15 -10.84 -6.31 -8.28
C LEU A 15 -10.81 -7.77 -8.73
N GLU A 16 -10.46 -8.66 -7.81
CA GLU A 16 -10.38 -10.09 -8.05
C GLU A 16 -11.76 -10.71 -8.33
N PRO A 17 -11.94 -11.52 -9.41
CA PRO A 17 -13.19 -12.21 -9.65
C PRO A 17 -13.57 -13.12 -8.46
N PRO A 18 -14.85 -13.24 -8.06
CA PRO A 18 -15.23 -14.03 -6.88
C PRO A 18 -14.74 -15.49 -6.87
N THR A 19 -14.47 -16.07 -8.04
CA THR A 19 -14.04 -17.47 -8.22
C THR A 19 -12.53 -17.63 -8.38
N PHE A 20 -11.73 -16.55 -8.40
CA PHE A 20 -10.31 -16.67 -8.75
C PHE A 20 -9.56 -17.60 -7.79
N TRP A 21 -9.86 -17.57 -6.48
CA TRP A 21 -9.24 -18.50 -5.55
C TRP A 21 -9.59 -19.95 -5.86
N THR A 22 -10.86 -20.29 -6.09
CA THR A 22 -11.24 -21.69 -6.33
C THR A 22 -10.69 -22.22 -7.66
N GLU A 23 -10.52 -21.35 -8.65
CA GLU A 23 -9.90 -21.66 -9.95
C GLU A 23 -8.39 -21.85 -9.85
N TYR A 24 -7.69 -20.99 -9.12
CA TYR A 24 -6.23 -20.94 -9.08
C TYR A 24 -5.60 -21.57 -7.84
N ILE A 25 -6.33 -21.92 -6.78
CA ILE A 25 -5.75 -22.57 -5.61
C ILE A 25 -5.55 -24.07 -5.87
N ASP A 26 -4.51 -24.63 -5.24
CA ASP A 26 -4.23 -26.05 -5.38
C ASP A 26 -5.40 -26.89 -4.85
N PRO A 27 -5.73 -28.03 -5.50
CA PRO A 27 -6.97 -28.77 -5.25
C PRO A 27 -7.23 -29.13 -3.78
N GLU A 28 -6.19 -29.42 -3.01
CA GLU A 28 -6.30 -29.82 -1.60
C GLU A 28 -6.79 -28.69 -0.67
N TYR A 29 -6.63 -27.42 -1.09
CA TYR A 29 -7.05 -26.26 -0.30
C TYR A 29 -8.38 -25.65 -0.75
N ARG A 30 -9.00 -26.12 -1.85
CA ARG A 30 -10.20 -25.50 -2.45
C ARG A 30 -11.37 -25.35 -1.48
N GLU A 31 -11.62 -26.35 -0.64
CA GLU A 31 -12.71 -26.31 0.34
C GLU A 31 -12.48 -25.27 1.45
N ARG A 32 -11.22 -24.86 1.66
CA ARG A 32 -10.80 -23.91 2.69
C ARG A 32 -10.43 -22.55 2.11
N ALA A 33 -10.51 -22.37 0.79
CA ALA A 33 -10.13 -21.14 0.13
C ALA A 33 -10.96 -19.94 0.65
N PRO A 34 -10.39 -18.73 0.68
CA PRO A 34 -11.17 -17.53 0.98
C PRO A 34 -12.36 -17.42 0.01
N GLU A 35 -13.54 -17.12 0.56
CA GLU A 35 -14.79 -17.16 -0.18
C GLU A 35 -15.48 -15.80 -0.11
N LEU A 36 -15.68 -15.18 -1.27
CA LEU A 36 -16.61 -14.06 -1.42
C LEU A 36 -18.03 -14.61 -1.55
N PHE A 37 -18.92 -14.22 -0.64
CA PHE A 37 -20.30 -14.69 -0.62
C PHE A 37 -21.27 -13.54 -0.29
N VAL A 38 -22.53 -13.71 -0.69
CA VAL A 38 -23.62 -12.80 -0.30
C VAL A 38 -24.24 -13.33 1.00
N ASP A 39 -24.21 -12.53 2.05
CA ASP A 39 -24.77 -12.89 3.35
C ASP A 39 -26.29 -12.65 3.39
N THR A 40 -26.94 -13.08 4.47
CA THR A 40 -28.39 -13.01 4.73
C THR A 40 -28.99 -11.60 4.65
N ASP A 41 -28.18 -10.55 4.82
CA ASP A 41 -28.58 -9.15 4.66
C ASP A 41 -28.35 -8.60 3.24
N GLY A 42 -28.00 -9.46 2.28
CA GLY A 42 -27.80 -9.11 0.88
C GLY A 42 -26.46 -8.44 0.57
N ARG A 43 -25.54 -8.39 1.54
CA ARG A 43 -24.22 -7.76 1.40
C ARG A 43 -23.16 -8.79 1.05
N GLU A 44 -22.23 -8.42 0.16
CA GLU A 44 -21.05 -9.24 -0.10
C GLU A 44 -20.06 -9.13 1.06
N ARG A 45 -19.58 -10.29 1.49
CA ARG A 45 -18.64 -10.48 2.59
C ARG A 45 -17.58 -11.50 2.20
N LEU A 46 -16.47 -11.48 2.92
CA LEU A 46 -15.39 -12.43 2.76
C LEU A 46 -15.40 -13.41 3.93
N ARG A 47 -15.35 -14.71 3.65
CA ARG A 47 -15.15 -15.76 4.65
C ARG A 47 -13.72 -16.28 4.55
N ILE A 48 -13.00 -16.27 5.68
CA ILE A 48 -11.67 -16.87 5.81
C ILE A 48 -11.69 -17.75 7.05
N GLU A 49 -11.42 -19.05 6.88
CA GLU A 49 -11.37 -20.02 7.98
C GLU A 49 -12.61 -19.95 8.91
N GLY A 50 -13.79 -19.82 8.30
CA GLY A 50 -15.07 -19.71 9.01
C GLY A 50 -15.35 -18.34 9.64
N LYS A 51 -14.39 -17.41 9.67
CA LYS A 51 -14.60 -16.03 10.13
C LYS A 51 -15.10 -15.16 8.98
N VAL A 52 -16.00 -14.22 9.28
CA VAL A 52 -16.64 -13.34 8.29
C VAL A 52 -16.13 -11.91 8.42
N PHE A 53 -15.72 -11.32 7.30
CA PHE A 53 -15.16 -9.97 7.16
C PHE A 53 -16.04 -9.08 6.26
N GLY A 54 -15.88 -7.76 6.37
CA GLY A 54 -16.67 -6.74 5.64
C GLY A 54 -17.66 -5.94 6.50
N GLY A 55 -17.88 -6.34 7.76
CA GLY A 55 -18.66 -5.56 8.73
C GLY A 55 -20.12 -5.25 8.31
N PRO A 56 -20.74 -4.20 8.90
CA PRO A 56 -22.11 -3.78 8.57
C PRO A 56 -22.27 -3.17 7.17
N THR A 57 -21.18 -2.72 6.54
CA THR A 57 -21.21 -2.08 5.21
C THR A 57 -20.98 -3.08 4.07
N GLY A 58 -20.44 -4.27 4.35
CA GLY A 58 -20.02 -5.24 3.34
C GLY A 58 -18.79 -4.75 2.55
N LEU A 59 -18.42 -5.52 1.53
CA LEU A 59 -17.29 -5.22 0.63
C LEU A 59 -17.67 -4.37 -0.59
N GLY A 60 -18.94 -3.99 -0.74
CA GLY A 60 -19.41 -3.18 -1.87
C GLY A 60 -18.72 -1.83 -2.01
N LEU A 61 -18.23 -1.24 -0.91
CA LEU A 61 -17.46 0.01 -0.95
C LEU A 61 -16.16 -0.15 -1.74
N VAL A 62 -15.54 -1.33 -1.70
CA VAL A 62 -14.31 -1.63 -2.45
C VAL A 62 -14.60 -1.63 -3.95
N GLY A 63 -15.71 -2.23 -4.39
CA GLY A 63 -16.15 -2.17 -5.79
C GLY A 63 -16.52 -0.75 -6.26
N ALA A 64 -16.89 0.13 -5.33
CA ALA A 64 -17.24 1.54 -5.60
C ALA A 64 -16.01 2.46 -5.75
N ILE A 65 -14.79 1.99 -5.46
CA ILE A 65 -13.57 2.76 -5.65
C ILE A 65 -13.42 3.12 -7.15
N GLY A 66 -13.11 4.38 -7.44
CA GLY A 66 -13.10 4.93 -8.80
C GLY A 66 -14.45 5.46 -9.31
N ALA A 67 -15.59 5.16 -8.66
CA ALA A 67 -16.91 5.74 -9.00
C ALA A 67 -17.14 7.14 -8.39
N ARG A 68 -16.11 7.72 -7.75
CA ARG A 68 -16.16 8.83 -6.78
C ARG A 68 -16.39 10.22 -7.38
N GLN A 69 -17.26 10.36 -8.39
CA GLN A 69 -17.75 11.66 -8.84
C GLN A 69 -19.07 12.00 -8.14
N GLY A 70 -18.95 12.58 -6.94
CA GLY A 70 -20.01 13.40 -6.33
C GLY A 70 -21.05 12.69 -5.47
N ASP A 71 -21.20 11.37 -5.57
CA ASP A 71 -22.07 10.59 -4.68
C ASP A 71 -21.36 9.32 -4.18
N THR A 72 -21.04 9.28 -2.89
CA THR A 72 -20.45 8.10 -2.22
C THR A 72 -21.51 7.22 -1.56
N SER A 73 -22.81 7.48 -1.80
CA SER A 73 -23.91 6.64 -1.32
C SER A 73 -24.08 5.35 -2.10
N ILE A 74 -23.29 5.17 -3.17
CA ILE A 74 -23.35 4.05 -4.10
C ILE A 74 -23.13 2.73 -3.34
N ARG A 75 -24.25 2.07 -3.04
CA ARG A 75 -24.32 0.69 -2.55
C ARG A 75 -24.23 -0.28 -3.73
N ILE A 76 -23.19 -0.14 -4.56
CA ILE A 76 -22.94 -1.15 -5.59
C ILE A 76 -22.35 -2.38 -4.93
N LYS A 77 -22.63 -3.52 -5.54
CA LYS A 77 -21.91 -4.75 -5.22
C LYS A 77 -20.46 -4.62 -5.64
N TYR A 78 -19.57 -5.30 -4.95
CA TYR A 78 -18.19 -5.55 -5.34
C TYR A 78 -18.15 -5.97 -6.81
N THR A 79 -18.96 -6.97 -7.18
CA THR A 79 -19.09 -7.50 -8.54
C THR A 79 -19.67 -6.53 -9.59
N GLU A 80 -20.21 -5.40 -9.16
CA GLU A 80 -20.73 -4.33 -10.03
C GLU A 80 -19.73 -3.16 -10.19
N GLY A 81 -18.51 -3.32 -9.67
CA GLY A 81 -17.42 -2.34 -9.83
C GLY A 81 -17.07 -2.06 -11.29
N ARG A 82 -16.28 -1.02 -11.53
CA ARG A 82 -15.86 -0.65 -12.89
C ARG A 82 -15.13 -1.80 -13.57
N LYS A 83 -15.41 -2.00 -14.86
CA LYS A 83 -14.81 -3.09 -15.66
C LYS A 83 -13.29 -3.09 -15.65
N GLY A 84 -12.64 -1.92 -15.70
CA GLY A 84 -11.17 -1.82 -15.60
C GLY A 84 -10.58 -2.35 -14.29
N GLY A 85 -11.39 -2.48 -13.23
CA GLY A 85 -10.99 -3.19 -12.01
C GLY A 85 -10.79 -4.69 -12.22
N PHE A 86 -11.62 -5.31 -13.06
CA PHE A 86 -11.68 -6.77 -13.26
C PHE A 86 -10.98 -7.28 -14.52
N ASP A 87 -10.85 -6.42 -15.55
CA ASP A 87 -10.38 -6.81 -16.88
C ASP A 87 -9.23 -5.90 -17.34
N PRO A 88 -8.03 -6.46 -17.66
CA PRO A 88 -6.89 -5.66 -18.08
C PRO A 88 -7.16 -4.91 -19.39
N HIS A 89 -7.93 -5.47 -20.33
CA HIS A 89 -8.27 -4.81 -21.59
C HIS A 89 -9.19 -3.61 -21.38
N ALA A 90 -10.06 -3.68 -20.38
CA ALA A 90 -10.90 -2.55 -19.99
C ALA A 90 -10.13 -1.49 -19.20
N ARG A 91 -9.05 -1.87 -18.48
CA ARG A 91 -8.21 -0.95 -17.70
C ARG A 91 -7.37 -0.02 -18.57
N ILE A 92 -6.77 -0.55 -19.65
CA ILE A 92 -5.84 0.23 -20.49
C ILE A 92 -6.44 1.57 -20.98
N PRO A 93 -7.69 1.61 -21.49
CA PRO A 93 -8.34 2.88 -21.83
C PRO A 93 -8.54 3.83 -20.64
N ASP A 94 -8.80 3.32 -19.43
CA ASP A 94 -8.92 4.14 -18.22
C ASP A 94 -7.56 4.77 -17.87
N LEU A 95 -6.46 4.00 -17.94
CA LEU A 95 -5.11 4.53 -17.75
C LEU A 95 -4.75 5.60 -18.80
N ASP A 96 -5.12 5.38 -20.06
CA ASP A 96 -4.87 6.34 -21.15
C ASP A 96 -5.66 7.64 -20.93
N LEU A 97 -6.90 7.54 -20.45
CA LEU A 97 -7.75 8.68 -20.13
C LEU A 97 -7.15 9.54 -19.01
N ASP A 98 -6.60 8.89 -17.97
CA ASP A 98 -5.99 9.54 -16.82
C ASP A 98 -4.54 9.98 -17.05
N GLY A 99 -3.95 9.58 -18.18
CA GLY A 99 -2.57 9.90 -18.55
C GLY A 99 -1.52 9.14 -17.73
N ILE A 100 -1.86 7.92 -17.30
CA ILE A 100 -1.01 7.02 -16.52
C ILE A 100 -0.31 6.05 -17.49
N ASP A 101 1.02 6.07 -17.52
CA ASP A 101 1.78 5.23 -18.46
C ASP A 101 1.84 3.77 -18.00
N ALA A 102 1.95 3.53 -16.70
CA ALA A 102 1.96 2.20 -16.10
C ALA A 102 1.44 2.21 -14.65
N VAL A 103 1.09 1.04 -14.13
CA VAL A 103 0.51 0.87 -12.80
C VAL A 103 1.04 -0.38 -12.11
N PHE A 104 1.32 -0.26 -10.81
CA PHE A 104 1.57 -1.38 -9.91
C PHE A 104 0.25 -1.85 -9.29
N LEU A 105 -0.02 -3.15 -9.36
CA LEU A 105 -1.31 -3.74 -9.05
C LEU A 105 -1.29 -4.52 -7.75
N TYR A 106 -1.94 -3.97 -6.74
CA TYR A 106 -2.20 -4.54 -5.43
C TYR A 106 -3.55 -5.29 -5.40
N PRO A 107 -3.70 -6.30 -4.52
CA PRO A 107 -4.99 -6.95 -4.33
C PRO A 107 -6.01 -5.99 -3.71
N SER A 108 -7.29 -6.31 -3.82
CA SER A 108 -8.34 -5.67 -3.03
C SER A 108 -8.80 -6.59 -1.90
N VAL A 109 -9.24 -7.79 -2.26
CA VAL A 109 -9.72 -8.79 -1.30
C VAL A 109 -8.54 -9.59 -0.73
N GLY A 110 -7.47 -9.76 -1.50
CA GLY A 110 -6.20 -10.34 -1.03
C GLY A 110 -5.52 -9.57 0.10
N LEU A 111 -5.86 -8.29 0.35
CA LEU A 111 -5.39 -7.54 1.53
C LEU A 111 -5.80 -8.20 2.86
N PHE A 112 -6.79 -9.09 2.85
CA PHE A 112 -7.20 -9.87 4.01
C PHE A 112 -6.40 -11.17 4.20
N VAL A 113 -5.40 -11.47 3.36
CA VAL A 113 -4.57 -12.68 3.50
C VAL A 113 -3.92 -12.80 4.88
N GLY A 114 -3.56 -11.67 5.50
CA GLY A 114 -3.01 -11.64 6.86
C GLY A 114 -3.98 -12.14 7.94
N ALA A 115 -5.27 -12.27 7.64
CA ALA A 115 -6.26 -12.81 8.56
C ALA A 115 -6.27 -14.35 8.60
N ILE A 116 -5.70 -15.02 7.59
CA ILE A 116 -5.53 -16.48 7.57
C ILE A 116 -4.57 -16.89 8.70
N GLN A 117 -4.94 -17.88 9.50
CA GLN A 117 -4.14 -18.38 10.61
C GLN A 117 -3.27 -19.57 10.20
N ASP A 118 -3.78 -20.49 9.38
CA ASP A 118 -3.01 -21.61 8.86
C ASP A 118 -1.96 -21.12 7.83
N PRO A 119 -0.65 -21.25 8.12
CA PRO A 119 0.40 -20.78 7.22
C PRO A 119 0.38 -21.46 5.84
N GLN A 120 0.00 -22.73 5.77
CA GLN A 120 -0.05 -23.47 4.50
C GLN A 120 -1.21 -22.98 3.63
N LEU A 121 -2.36 -22.71 4.24
CA LEU A 121 -3.49 -22.10 3.53
C LEU A 121 -3.15 -20.68 3.06
N ALA A 122 -2.45 -19.89 3.88
CA ALA A 122 -2.01 -18.55 3.49
C ALA A 122 -1.07 -18.59 2.29
N ALA A 123 -0.13 -19.55 2.27
CA ALA A 123 0.77 -19.77 1.14
C ALA A 123 0.02 -20.21 -0.12
N ALA A 124 -0.90 -21.18 -0.01
CA ALA A 124 -1.72 -21.62 -1.13
C ALA A 124 -2.58 -20.48 -1.70
N ALA A 125 -3.20 -19.67 -0.84
CA ALA A 125 -3.99 -18.50 -1.24
C ALA A 125 -3.13 -17.42 -1.91
N SER A 126 -1.90 -17.22 -1.44
CA SER A 126 -0.90 -16.31 -2.02
C SER A 126 -0.46 -16.77 -3.40
N ARG A 127 -0.10 -18.05 -3.54
CA ARG A 127 0.24 -18.68 -4.82
C ARG A 127 -0.88 -18.57 -5.84
N ALA A 128 -2.13 -18.81 -5.41
CA ALA A 128 -3.30 -18.68 -6.28
C ALA A 128 -3.45 -17.25 -6.83
N TYR A 129 -3.37 -16.25 -5.94
CA TYR A 129 -3.43 -14.84 -6.33
C TYR A 129 -2.28 -14.44 -7.25
N ASN A 130 -1.05 -14.84 -6.93
CA ASN A 130 0.12 -14.47 -7.73
C ASN A 130 0.03 -15.07 -9.14
N ARG A 131 -0.40 -16.33 -9.28
CA ARG A 131 -0.65 -16.96 -10.59
C ARG A 131 -1.72 -16.20 -11.38
N TRP A 132 -2.86 -15.92 -10.75
CA TRP A 132 -3.95 -15.18 -11.39
C TRP A 132 -3.53 -13.76 -11.81
N LEU A 133 -2.81 -13.04 -10.94
CA LEU A 133 -2.35 -11.69 -11.23
C LEU A 133 -1.31 -11.67 -12.35
N ALA A 134 -0.46 -12.69 -12.44
CA ALA A 134 0.46 -12.85 -13.58
C ALA A 134 -0.33 -12.97 -14.88
N ASP A 135 -1.38 -13.79 -14.92
CA ASP A 135 -2.27 -13.93 -16.09
C ASP A 135 -3.02 -12.62 -16.40
N TYR A 136 -3.45 -11.87 -15.37
CA TYR A 136 -4.07 -10.55 -15.54
C TYR A 136 -3.11 -9.54 -16.19
N CYS A 137 -1.85 -9.52 -15.78
CA CYS A 137 -0.84 -8.57 -16.28
C CYS A 137 -0.27 -8.96 -17.65
N GLN A 138 -0.31 -10.26 -18.00
CA GLN A 138 0.30 -10.82 -19.20
C GLN A 138 -0.03 -10.09 -20.52
N PRO A 139 -1.27 -9.60 -20.75
CA PRO A 139 -1.60 -8.92 -22.00
C PRO A 139 -0.90 -7.57 -22.20
N TYR A 140 -0.44 -6.92 -21.12
CA TYR A 140 0.18 -5.59 -21.14
C TYR A 140 1.39 -5.51 -20.19
N PRO A 141 2.44 -6.32 -20.41
CA PRO A 141 3.56 -6.50 -19.47
C PRO A 141 4.48 -5.28 -19.36
N ASP A 142 4.33 -4.30 -20.25
CA ASP A 142 5.01 -3.01 -20.22
C ASP A 142 4.16 -1.90 -19.59
N ARG A 143 3.00 -2.23 -19.01
CA ARG A 143 2.11 -1.25 -18.36
C ARG A 143 1.50 -1.74 -17.05
N LEU A 144 1.32 -3.04 -16.89
CA LEU A 144 0.71 -3.65 -15.72
C LEU A 144 1.77 -4.44 -14.96
N PHE A 145 2.10 -3.99 -13.76
CA PHE A 145 3.11 -4.63 -12.91
C PHE A 145 2.42 -5.26 -11.70
N GLY A 146 2.42 -6.59 -11.62
CA GLY A 146 1.83 -7.29 -10.48
C GLY A 146 2.63 -7.13 -9.20
N VAL A 147 1.96 -6.87 -8.09
CA VAL A 147 2.55 -6.87 -6.75
C VAL A 147 2.17 -8.17 -6.04
N ALA A 148 3.16 -9.00 -5.78
CA ALA A 148 2.98 -10.32 -5.19
C ALA A 148 2.44 -10.27 -3.77
N MET A 149 1.49 -11.15 -3.47
CA MET A 149 1.03 -11.45 -2.12
C MET A 149 2.01 -12.39 -1.43
N LEU A 150 2.45 -12.04 -0.21
CA LEU A 150 3.45 -12.81 0.55
C LEU A 150 2.86 -13.32 1.89
N PRO A 151 2.90 -14.63 2.16
CA PRO A 151 2.26 -15.25 3.33
C PRO A 151 3.11 -15.17 4.61
N MET A 152 3.22 -13.98 5.21
CA MET A 152 4.04 -13.72 6.41
C MET A 152 3.63 -14.46 7.70
N GLN A 153 2.59 -15.30 7.67
CA GLN A 153 2.31 -16.30 8.70
C GLN A 153 3.51 -17.24 8.91
N SER A 154 4.25 -17.55 7.85
CA SER A 154 5.51 -18.30 7.89
C SER A 154 6.57 -17.60 7.05
N ILE A 155 7.71 -17.30 7.68
CA ILE A 155 8.82 -16.62 7.03
C ILE A 155 9.38 -17.46 5.88
N ASP A 156 9.52 -18.77 6.09
CA ASP A 156 10.03 -19.70 5.08
C ASP A 156 9.11 -19.76 3.86
N LEU A 157 7.79 -19.84 4.07
CA LEU A 157 6.81 -19.85 2.98
C LEU A 157 6.74 -18.48 2.28
N ALA A 158 6.94 -17.37 3.00
CA ALA A 158 7.01 -16.04 2.41
C ALA A 158 8.23 -15.88 1.49
N ILE A 159 9.39 -16.41 1.90
CA ILE A 159 10.61 -16.45 1.08
C ILE A 159 10.41 -17.35 -0.14
N GLU A 160 9.81 -18.53 0.03
CA GLU A 160 9.50 -19.42 -1.09
C GLU A 160 8.59 -18.74 -2.12
N GLU A 161 7.53 -18.08 -1.64
CA GLU A 161 6.60 -17.38 -2.52
C GLU A 161 7.25 -16.17 -3.20
N MET A 162 8.12 -15.43 -2.50
CA MET A 162 8.89 -14.33 -3.07
C MET A 162 9.80 -14.81 -4.21
N ARG A 163 10.51 -15.92 -4.00
CA ARG A 163 11.34 -16.56 -5.03
C ARG A 163 10.50 -17.02 -6.22
N TYR A 164 9.35 -17.64 -5.98
CA TYR A 164 8.45 -18.08 -7.04
C TYR A 164 7.92 -16.89 -7.85
N ALA A 165 7.41 -15.86 -7.19
CA ALA A 165 6.92 -14.65 -7.84
C ALA A 165 8.02 -13.99 -8.70
N ARG A 166 9.26 -13.96 -8.19
CA ARG A 166 10.39 -13.39 -8.91
C ARG A 166 10.82 -14.23 -10.11
N ASN A 167 11.07 -15.51 -9.89
CA ASN A 167 11.74 -16.38 -10.86
C ASN A 167 10.79 -16.99 -11.88
N GLU A 168 9.56 -17.31 -11.48
CA GLU A 168 8.58 -18.00 -12.33
C GLU A 168 7.56 -17.03 -12.94
N LEU A 169 7.17 -15.98 -12.21
CA LEU A 169 6.15 -15.02 -12.66
C LEU A 169 6.73 -13.68 -13.15
N GLY A 170 8.03 -13.46 -12.97
CA GLY A 170 8.70 -12.22 -13.38
C GLY A 170 8.29 -10.97 -12.58
N MET A 171 7.62 -11.12 -11.44
CA MET A 171 7.26 -10.01 -10.57
C MET A 171 8.52 -9.45 -9.88
N SER A 172 8.60 -8.14 -9.70
CA SER A 172 9.74 -7.46 -9.02
C SER A 172 9.35 -6.81 -7.69
N SER A 173 8.12 -7.06 -7.25
CA SER A 173 7.55 -6.43 -6.07
C SER A 173 6.53 -7.33 -5.39
N GLY A 174 6.43 -7.20 -4.07
CA GLY A 174 5.38 -7.80 -3.27
C GLY A 174 4.90 -6.82 -2.22
N PHE A 175 3.81 -7.17 -1.53
CA PHE A 175 3.27 -6.33 -0.48
C PHE A 175 3.23 -7.05 0.86
N LEU A 176 3.38 -6.27 1.92
CA LEU A 176 3.11 -6.66 3.30
C LEU A 176 2.12 -5.67 3.90
N ARG A 177 1.33 -6.12 4.87
CA ARG A 177 0.61 -5.18 5.72
C ARG A 177 1.55 -4.58 6.76
N PRO A 178 1.31 -3.34 7.22
CA PRO A 178 2.11 -2.72 8.27
C PRO A 178 1.91 -3.37 9.65
N ASN A 179 0.84 -4.15 9.80
CA ASN A 179 0.41 -4.75 11.08
C ASN A 179 1.36 -5.84 11.57
N PRO A 180 1.33 -6.19 12.88
CA PRO A 180 2.13 -7.27 13.42
C PRO A 180 1.77 -8.62 12.80
N TYR A 181 2.77 -9.34 12.30
CA TYR A 181 2.69 -10.77 12.00
C TYR A 181 3.30 -11.53 13.17
N ASN A 182 2.71 -12.66 13.59
CA ASN A 182 3.25 -13.48 14.69
C ASN A 182 3.62 -12.67 15.96
N ASN A 183 2.80 -11.63 16.27
CA ASN A 183 3.00 -10.67 17.37
C ASN A 183 4.30 -9.85 17.30
N ARG A 184 4.88 -9.67 16.11
CA ARG A 184 6.11 -8.91 15.88
C ARG A 184 5.93 -7.91 14.74
N MET A 185 6.55 -6.74 14.91
CA MET A 185 6.63 -5.74 13.84
C MET A 185 7.68 -6.14 12.80
N LEU A 186 7.56 -5.56 11.60
CA LEU A 186 8.35 -5.91 10.41
C LEU A 186 9.88 -5.75 10.56
N GLY A 187 10.34 -4.93 11.51
CA GLY A 187 11.75 -4.71 11.79
C GLY A 187 12.40 -5.71 12.76
N HIS A 188 11.61 -6.62 13.34
CA HIS A 188 12.11 -7.61 14.29
C HIS A 188 13.19 -8.51 13.65
N PRO A 189 14.30 -8.84 14.35
CA PRO A 189 15.41 -9.63 13.80
C PRO A 189 15.03 -11.00 13.21
N ASP A 190 13.98 -11.65 13.74
CA ASP A 190 13.45 -12.88 13.13
C ASP A 190 13.11 -12.73 11.64
N TYR A 191 12.76 -11.52 11.18
CA TYR A 191 12.46 -11.22 9.77
C TYR A 191 13.70 -10.85 8.94
N ASP A 192 14.91 -10.87 9.52
CA ASP A 192 16.14 -10.55 8.80
C ASP A 192 16.39 -11.48 7.61
N VAL A 193 16.04 -12.76 7.72
CA VAL A 193 16.17 -13.71 6.60
C VAL A 193 15.24 -13.37 5.44
N PHE A 194 14.07 -12.80 5.72
CA PHE A 194 13.14 -12.31 4.70
C PHE A 194 13.69 -11.07 4.00
N TRP A 195 14.20 -10.10 4.77
CA TRP A 195 14.78 -8.88 4.21
C TRP A 195 16.07 -9.12 3.44
N ALA A 196 16.90 -10.07 3.89
CA ALA A 196 18.07 -10.53 3.17
C ALA A 196 17.68 -11.10 1.80
N GLU A 197 16.64 -11.93 1.75
CA GLU A 197 16.12 -12.49 0.49
C GLU A 197 15.57 -11.42 -0.45
N ALA A 198 14.74 -10.50 0.07
CA ALA A 198 14.20 -9.40 -0.71
C ALA A 198 15.31 -8.54 -1.32
N GLN A 199 16.40 -8.33 -0.58
CA GLN A 199 17.57 -7.62 -1.07
C GLN A 199 18.33 -8.38 -2.15
N GLU A 200 18.58 -9.69 -1.96
CA GLU A 200 19.28 -10.55 -2.93
C GLU A 200 18.53 -10.60 -4.27
N LEU A 201 17.21 -10.71 -4.22
CA LEU A 201 16.35 -10.81 -5.42
C LEU A 201 16.11 -9.48 -6.15
N ASP A 202 16.59 -8.35 -5.61
CA ASP A 202 16.18 -6.99 -5.98
C ASP A 202 14.64 -6.86 -6.02
N PHE A 203 14.00 -7.28 -4.93
CA PHE A 203 12.56 -7.37 -4.81
C PHE A 203 12.02 -6.28 -3.88
N SER A 204 11.21 -5.36 -4.43
CA SER A 204 10.63 -4.27 -3.63
C SER A 204 9.47 -4.74 -2.77
N ILE A 205 9.35 -4.17 -1.57
CA ILE A 205 8.25 -4.44 -0.64
C ILE A 205 7.40 -3.18 -0.46
N GLY A 206 6.15 -3.22 -0.93
CA GLY A 206 5.15 -2.20 -0.62
C GLY A 206 4.44 -2.50 0.68
N ILE A 207 4.41 -1.54 1.60
CA ILE A 207 3.63 -1.63 2.83
C ILE A 207 2.26 -1.02 2.56
N HIS A 208 1.21 -1.83 2.64
CA HIS A 208 -0.15 -1.44 2.26
C HIS A 208 -1.15 -1.89 3.32
N GLU A 209 -1.96 -0.99 3.87
CA GLU A 209 -2.97 -1.31 4.89
C GLU A 209 -4.27 -1.84 4.23
N GLY A 210 -5.08 -2.61 4.96
CA GLY A 210 -6.35 -3.15 4.43
C GLY A 210 -7.56 -2.91 5.34
N THR A 211 -7.37 -2.30 6.51
CA THR A 211 -8.36 -2.08 7.57
C THR A 211 -9.09 -3.36 8.02
N GLY A 212 -8.71 -3.87 9.19
CA GLY A 212 -9.34 -5.06 9.80
C GLY A 212 -8.71 -6.38 9.35
N GLY A 213 -9.11 -7.49 9.97
CA GLY A 213 -8.48 -8.80 9.77
C GLY A 213 -7.17 -9.02 10.52
N MET A 214 -6.49 -7.93 10.89
CA MET A 214 -5.26 -7.92 11.69
C MET A 214 -5.36 -6.90 12.83
N PRO A 215 -4.57 -7.03 13.90
CA PRO A 215 -4.47 -6.01 14.94
C PRO A 215 -4.00 -4.68 14.35
N ALA A 216 -4.67 -3.59 14.70
CA ALA A 216 -4.31 -2.24 14.27
C ALA A 216 -4.44 -1.24 15.44
N VAL A 217 -3.57 -0.24 15.44
CA VAL A 217 -3.44 0.77 16.49
C VAL A 217 -4.63 1.73 16.45
N GLY A 218 -5.21 1.99 17.62
CA GLY A 218 -6.21 3.04 17.82
C GLY A 218 -7.59 2.77 17.19
N VAL A 219 -7.78 1.69 16.44
CA VAL A 219 -9.07 1.33 15.82
C VAL A 219 -10.14 0.97 16.86
N ASP A 220 -9.72 0.52 18.04
CA ASP A 220 -10.53 0.21 19.22
C ASP A 220 -11.18 1.46 19.85
N ARG A 221 -10.70 2.66 19.49
CA ARG A 221 -11.23 3.94 19.99
C ARG A 221 -12.42 4.46 19.19
N PHE A 222 -12.79 3.80 18.10
CA PHE A 222 -13.81 4.27 17.18
C PHE A 222 -14.77 3.14 16.80
N GLU A 223 -16.02 3.50 16.50
CA GLU A 223 -17.00 2.55 15.98
C GLU A 223 -17.09 2.59 14.45
N SER A 224 -17.04 3.80 13.88
CA SER A 224 -17.16 4.07 12.44
C SER A 224 -16.05 3.41 11.62
N LEU A 225 -16.41 2.74 10.52
CA LEU A 225 -15.46 2.22 9.54
C LEU A 225 -14.56 3.33 8.98
N SER A 226 -15.10 4.52 8.68
CA SER A 226 -14.29 5.61 8.12
C SER A 226 -13.23 6.09 9.11
N ALA A 227 -13.57 6.18 10.39
CA ALA A 227 -12.61 6.56 11.43
C ALA A 227 -11.54 5.47 11.61
N LYS A 228 -11.94 4.19 11.64
CA LYS A 228 -11.00 3.05 11.70
C LYS A 228 -10.05 3.04 10.51
N HIS A 229 -10.55 3.28 9.30
CA HIS A 229 -9.76 3.34 8.08
C HIS A 229 -8.77 4.50 8.08
N MET A 230 -9.22 5.72 8.39
CA MET A 230 -8.33 6.89 8.47
C MET A 230 -7.21 6.71 9.51
N VAL A 231 -7.53 6.11 10.66
CA VAL A 231 -6.57 5.92 11.75
C VAL A 231 -5.58 4.81 11.42
N SER A 232 -6.07 3.63 11.01
CA SER A 232 -5.19 2.49 10.71
C SER A 232 -4.22 2.80 9.58
N HIS A 233 -4.69 3.35 8.45
CA HIS A 233 -3.82 3.61 7.29
C HIS A 233 -2.65 4.53 7.64
N THR A 234 -2.89 5.66 8.30
CA THR A 234 -1.79 6.59 8.63
C THR A 234 -0.94 6.10 9.79
N MET A 235 -1.56 5.65 10.88
CA MET A 235 -0.81 5.31 12.09
C MET A 235 -0.02 4.02 11.93
N GLU A 236 -0.56 3.01 11.26
CA GLU A 236 0.19 1.77 11.02
C GLU A 236 1.39 1.99 10.10
N MET A 237 1.28 2.88 9.09
CA MET A 237 2.45 3.24 8.27
C MET A 237 3.55 3.94 9.08
N MET A 238 3.18 4.81 10.02
CA MET A 238 4.14 5.39 10.96
C MET A 238 4.83 4.30 11.80
N LEU A 239 4.08 3.33 12.32
CA LEU A 239 4.62 2.22 13.12
C LEU A 239 5.52 1.28 12.30
N ALA A 240 5.11 0.92 11.08
CA ALA A 240 5.92 0.11 10.18
C ALA A 240 7.21 0.85 9.79
N CYS A 241 7.13 2.14 9.46
CA CYS A 241 8.29 2.98 9.16
C CYS A 241 9.25 3.08 10.35
N LEU A 242 8.71 3.28 11.56
CA LEU A 242 9.50 3.25 12.79
C LEU A 242 10.19 1.90 12.94
N SER A 243 9.47 0.79 12.85
CA SER A 243 10.06 -0.54 13.03
C SER A 243 11.14 -0.83 11.98
N ILE A 244 10.88 -0.61 10.70
CA ILE A 244 11.84 -0.87 9.62
C ILE A 244 13.12 -0.02 9.80
N ILE A 245 12.98 1.26 10.13
CA ILE A 245 14.14 2.14 10.27
C ILE A 245 14.82 1.94 11.62
N TRP A 246 14.08 2.09 12.73
CA TRP A 246 14.62 2.09 14.10
C TRP A 246 15.14 0.73 14.54
N ASP A 247 14.49 -0.37 14.16
CA ASP A 247 14.96 -1.72 14.46
C ASP A 247 16.14 -2.13 13.55
N GLY A 248 16.55 -1.26 12.62
CA GLY A 248 17.79 -1.40 11.86
C GLY A 248 17.73 -2.25 10.59
N VAL A 249 16.54 -2.52 10.05
CA VAL A 249 16.42 -3.23 8.75
C VAL A 249 17.17 -2.48 7.66
N CYS A 250 16.96 -1.17 7.58
CA CYS A 250 17.66 -0.30 6.64
C CYS A 250 19.18 -0.31 6.84
N GLU A 251 19.67 -0.49 8.06
CA GLU A 251 21.11 -0.61 8.35
C GLU A 251 21.69 -1.93 7.86
N ARG A 252 21.02 -3.05 8.19
CA ARG A 252 21.47 -4.41 7.83
C ARG A 252 21.30 -4.72 6.34
N PHE A 253 20.28 -4.15 5.69
CA PHE A 253 19.90 -4.41 4.31
C PHE A 253 19.85 -3.10 3.51
N PRO A 254 21.01 -2.47 3.23
CA PRO A 254 21.08 -1.12 2.67
C PRO A 254 20.57 -0.99 1.23
N LYS A 255 20.27 -2.10 0.54
CA LYS A 255 19.75 -2.11 -0.84
C LYS A 255 18.27 -2.53 -0.93
N VAL A 256 17.61 -2.80 0.19
CA VAL A 256 16.19 -3.15 0.18
C VAL A 256 15.36 -1.96 -0.28
N ARG A 257 14.36 -2.19 -1.14
CA ARG A 257 13.48 -1.12 -1.63
C ARG A 257 12.11 -1.25 -1.00
N ILE A 258 11.67 -0.20 -0.31
CA ILE A 258 10.43 -0.20 0.46
C ILE A 258 9.57 1.01 0.06
N GLY A 259 8.26 0.82 -0.07
CA GLY A 259 7.29 1.89 -0.29
C GLY A 259 6.17 1.85 0.74
N PHE A 260 5.54 2.98 1.02
CA PHE A 260 4.42 3.10 1.95
C PHE A 260 3.20 3.62 1.17
N MET A 261 2.17 2.78 1.06
CA MET A 261 1.01 2.99 0.18
C MET A 261 -0.21 3.45 0.96
N GLU A 262 -1.16 4.09 0.27
CA GLU A 262 -2.49 4.47 0.75
C GLU A 262 -2.61 5.17 2.13
N SER A 263 -1.61 5.98 2.53
CA SER A 263 -1.60 6.69 3.83
C SER A 263 -1.42 8.21 3.73
N GLY A 264 -1.25 8.72 2.50
CA GLY A 264 -0.83 10.09 2.24
C GLY A 264 0.60 10.39 2.74
N GLY A 265 1.18 11.49 2.26
CA GLY A 265 2.58 11.84 2.57
C GLY A 265 2.79 12.72 3.81
N GLY A 266 1.71 13.29 4.37
CA GLY A 266 1.80 14.35 5.38
C GLY A 266 2.42 13.96 6.72
N TRP A 267 2.40 12.66 7.06
CA TRP A 267 2.94 12.14 8.33
C TRP A 267 4.47 11.99 8.31
N ILE A 268 5.09 11.86 7.13
CA ILE A 268 6.49 11.45 6.97
C ILE A 268 7.42 12.47 7.64
N ALA A 269 7.27 13.75 7.30
CA ALA A 269 8.14 14.81 7.81
C ALA A 269 8.16 14.90 9.35
N PRO A 270 7.01 15.06 10.06
CA PRO A 270 7.03 15.12 11.52
C PRO A 270 7.45 13.79 12.16
N TRP A 271 7.25 12.65 11.50
CA TRP A 271 7.65 11.36 12.02
C TRP A 271 9.17 11.14 11.97
N LEU A 272 9.79 11.44 10.83
CA LEU A 272 11.25 11.40 10.68
C LEU A 272 11.93 12.37 11.66
N ASP A 273 11.42 13.59 11.77
CA ASP A 273 11.90 14.59 12.74
C ASP A 273 11.74 14.11 14.19
N ARG A 274 10.69 13.34 14.51
CA ARG A 274 10.54 12.73 15.84
C ARG A 274 11.60 11.65 16.09
N MET A 275 11.89 10.80 15.12
CA MET A 275 12.90 9.75 15.25
C MET A 275 14.32 10.34 15.32
N ASP A 276 14.65 11.32 14.47
CA ASP A 276 15.96 11.99 14.46
C ASP A 276 16.30 12.62 15.82
N ARG A 277 15.33 13.31 16.47
CA ARG A 277 15.55 13.86 17.81
C ARG A 277 15.91 12.80 18.83
N HIS A 278 15.20 11.66 18.84
CA HIS A 278 15.55 10.56 19.75
C HIS A 278 16.91 9.97 19.40
N PHE A 279 17.26 9.89 18.11
CA PHE A 279 18.57 9.39 17.69
C PHE A 279 19.71 10.30 18.19
N ASP A 280 19.51 11.61 18.16
CA ASP A 280 20.44 12.63 18.64
C ASP A 280 20.53 12.67 20.17
N ASP A 281 19.41 12.45 20.86
CA ASP A 281 19.31 12.37 22.32
C ASP A 281 19.93 11.05 22.84
N LYS A 282 21.27 10.94 22.76
CA LYS A 282 22.04 9.77 23.21
C LYS A 282 21.71 9.39 24.67
N GLY A 283 21.79 8.09 24.98
CA GLY A 283 21.51 7.55 26.31
C GLY A 283 20.14 6.88 26.36
N LEU A 284 19.31 7.21 27.36
CA LEU A 284 18.02 6.53 27.59
C LEU A 284 17.07 6.55 26.39
N PHE A 285 17.17 7.57 25.53
CA PHE A 285 16.24 7.80 24.42
C PHE A 285 16.72 7.21 23.08
N ASN A 286 17.92 6.63 23.03
CA ASN A 286 18.44 5.94 21.87
C ASN A 286 19.02 4.56 22.25
N ASP A 287 18.18 3.55 22.12
CA ASP A 287 18.51 2.12 22.26
C ASP A 287 18.75 1.44 20.89
N SER A 288 18.73 2.21 19.81
CA SER A 288 18.90 1.69 18.46
C SER A 288 20.35 1.31 18.15
N SER A 289 20.53 0.43 17.16
CA SER A 289 21.84 0.07 16.60
C SER A 289 22.26 0.95 15.42
N LEU A 290 21.53 2.04 15.17
CA LEU A 290 21.68 2.88 13.97
C LEU A 290 22.99 3.66 13.98
N THR A 291 23.60 3.78 12.80
CA THR A 291 24.82 4.57 12.58
C THR A 291 24.55 5.91 11.90
N MET A 292 23.38 6.05 11.26
CA MET A 292 22.91 7.27 10.61
C MET A 292 21.58 7.74 11.22
N ARG A 293 21.19 8.99 10.95
CA ARG A 293 19.85 9.47 11.34
C ARG A 293 18.76 8.72 10.58
N PRO A 294 17.61 8.43 11.21
CA PRO A 294 16.42 7.88 10.56
C PRO A 294 16.03 8.60 9.25
N SER A 295 16.09 9.93 9.21
CA SER A 295 15.83 10.69 7.99
C SER A 295 16.86 10.43 6.87
N GLU A 296 18.12 10.17 7.21
CA GLU A 296 19.16 9.83 6.24
C GLU A 296 18.95 8.42 5.66
N TYR A 297 18.51 7.45 6.46
CA TYR A 297 18.07 6.16 5.93
C TYR A 297 16.89 6.32 4.98
N PHE A 298 15.87 7.11 5.36
CA PHE A 298 14.71 7.33 4.51
C PHE A 298 15.10 7.93 3.15
N GLN A 299 15.97 8.94 3.14
CA GLN A 299 16.47 9.55 1.89
C GLN A 299 17.33 8.58 1.08
N ARG A 300 18.20 7.80 1.73
CA ARG A 300 19.07 6.82 1.05
C ARG A 300 18.26 5.78 0.28
N HIS A 301 17.17 5.29 0.86
CA HIS A 301 16.36 4.26 0.21
C HIS A 301 15.45 4.87 -0.87
N ARG A 302 14.91 6.08 -0.65
CA ARG A 302 14.10 6.81 -1.66
C ARG A 302 14.78 6.93 -3.03
N GLY A 303 16.10 7.10 -3.07
CA GLY A 303 16.87 7.39 -4.29
C GLY A 303 17.43 6.18 -5.03
N GLN A 304 17.09 4.95 -4.65
CA GLN A 304 17.72 3.76 -5.23
C GLN A 304 17.08 3.35 -6.56
N PRO A 305 17.83 3.38 -7.70
CA PRO A 305 17.33 2.86 -8.96
C PRO A 305 17.24 1.33 -8.87
N ALA A 306 16.09 0.76 -9.27
CA ALA A 306 15.97 -0.69 -9.40
C ALA A 306 16.79 -1.18 -10.61
N ALA A 307 17.50 -2.30 -10.46
CA ALA A 307 18.18 -2.93 -11.60
C ALA A 307 17.16 -3.57 -12.57
N SER A 308 15.95 -3.87 -12.08
CA SER A 308 14.88 -4.50 -12.87
C SER A 308 13.50 -3.81 -12.77
N GLY A 309 13.43 -2.48 -12.56
CA GLY A 309 12.17 -1.73 -12.71
C GLY A 309 11.19 -1.76 -11.52
N GLY A 310 11.61 -2.05 -10.30
CA GLY A 310 10.75 -1.92 -9.11
C GLY A 310 10.74 -0.51 -8.48
N LEU A 311 9.74 -0.24 -7.64
CA LEU A 311 9.56 1.05 -6.95
C LEU A 311 10.45 1.20 -5.69
N CYS A 312 10.87 2.43 -5.42
CA CYS A 312 11.05 2.92 -4.05
C CYS A 312 10.43 4.32 -3.97
N GLY A 313 9.48 4.50 -3.06
CA GLY A 313 8.81 5.78 -2.89
C GLY A 313 7.68 5.74 -1.88
N ALA A 314 7.45 6.87 -1.22
CA ALA A 314 6.26 7.10 -0.43
C ALA A 314 5.26 7.89 -1.27
N ASP A 315 3.98 7.62 -1.09
CA ASP A 315 2.89 8.37 -1.70
C ASP A 315 2.99 9.86 -1.30
N GLN A 316 3.58 10.68 -2.18
CA GLN A 316 3.62 12.13 -2.02
C GLN A 316 2.47 12.73 -2.80
N ASP A 317 1.28 12.71 -2.20
CA ASP A 317 0.31 13.77 -2.45
C ASP A 317 1.02 15.11 -2.20
N SER A 318 1.22 15.87 -3.28
CA SER A 318 2.04 17.06 -3.31
C SER A 318 1.63 18.09 -2.26
N VAL A 319 2.31 18.13 -1.11
CA VAL A 319 2.40 19.32 -0.27
C VAL A 319 3.49 20.20 -0.86
N GLY A 320 3.22 20.75 -2.04
CA GLY A 320 4.03 21.78 -2.67
C GLY A 320 3.70 23.14 -2.04
N ASP A 321 4.70 23.75 -1.43
CA ASP A 321 4.81 25.16 -1.04
C ASP A 321 3.71 26.09 -1.53
N ARG A 322 2.71 26.36 -0.68
CA ARG A 322 1.93 27.61 -0.68
C ARG A 322 1.48 27.98 0.73
N LEU A 323 2.42 28.28 1.61
CA LEU A 323 2.15 29.20 2.71
C LEU A 323 2.32 30.63 2.17
N PRO A 324 1.27 31.46 2.08
CA PRO A 324 1.49 32.88 1.87
C PRO A 324 2.24 33.41 3.08
N ALA A 325 3.43 33.95 2.82
CA ALA A 325 4.24 34.68 3.78
C ALA A 325 3.47 35.93 4.25
N SER A 326 2.66 35.78 5.29
CA SER A 326 2.35 36.85 6.23
C SER A 326 1.57 36.28 7.42
N ARG A 327 2.22 36.16 8.58
CA ARG A 327 1.75 36.83 9.80
C ARG A 327 2.76 36.60 10.93
N ARG A 328 3.25 37.73 11.43
CA ARG A 328 4.05 37.86 12.65
C ARG A 328 3.28 37.26 13.83
N LEU A 329 4.03 36.60 14.70
CA LEU A 329 3.68 36.33 16.09
C LEU A 329 3.14 37.58 16.79
N LEU A 330 2.15 37.39 17.70
CA LEU A 330 1.95 38.01 19.04
C LEU A 330 0.44 38.03 19.46
N PRO A 331 0.07 38.15 20.77
CA PRO A 331 -0.74 37.15 21.47
C PRO A 331 -2.16 37.59 21.92
N ARG A 332 -2.90 36.61 22.49
CA ARG A 332 -4.18 36.63 23.26
C ARG A 332 -4.84 38.00 23.59
N SER A 333 -6.14 38.14 23.28
CA SER A 333 -7.29 38.25 24.22
C SER A 333 -8.50 39.04 23.67
N ALA A 334 -9.70 38.55 24.03
CA ALA A 334 -11.01 39.23 24.22
C ALA A 334 -11.75 39.98 23.08
N GLY A 335 -13.03 39.57 22.88
CA GLY A 335 -14.17 40.51 22.71
C GLY A 335 -14.77 40.66 21.30
N PRO A 336 -16.11 40.87 21.16
CA PRO A 336 -16.88 40.60 19.94
C PRO A 336 -17.22 41.84 19.10
N ASP A 337 -17.86 41.58 17.95
CA ASP A 337 -18.43 42.48 16.93
C ASP A 337 -17.47 43.12 15.92
N CYS A 338 -17.64 42.73 14.64
CA CYS A 338 -18.02 43.64 13.54
C CYS A 338 -18.07 42.89 12.19
N GLY A 339 -19.24 42.92 11.55
CA GLY A 339 -19.38 43.38 10.16
C GLY A 339 -19.15 42.39 9.01
N GLU A 340 -20.25 42.03 8.33
CA GLU A 340 -20.28 41.44 6.99
C GLU A 340 -19.46 42.27 5.97
N ALA A 341 -18.67 41.58 5.16
CA ALA A 341 -18.28 42.02 3.82
C ALA A 341 -18.08 40.81 2.92
N ALA A 342 -19.13 40.48 2.17
CA ALA A 342 -19.08 39.52 1.08
C ALA A 342 -18.24 40.09 -0.08
N ALA A 343 -17.16 39.38 -0.44
CA ALA A 343 -16.47 39.59 -1.71
C ALA A 343 -16.46 38.26 -2.48
N ARG A 344 -17.29 38.21 -3.53
CA ARG A 344 -17.32 37.14 -4.53
C ARG A 344 -15.98 37.12 -5.28
N VAL A 345 -15.29 35.99 -5.25
CA VAL A 345 -14.13 35.72 -6.13
C VAL A 345 -14.63 34.87 -7.31
N PRO A 346 -14.31 35.21 -8.58
CA PRO A 346 -14.81 34.49 -9.74
C PRO A 346 -14.21 33.08 -9.82
N THR A 347 -15.08 32.10 -10.08
CA THR A 347 -14.74 30.73 -10.45
C THR A 347 -14.24 30.68 -11.89
N GLN A 348 -12.96 30.38 -12.09
CA GLN A 348 -12.45 29.72 -13.29
C GLN A 348 -10.99 29.30 -13.06
N SER A 349 -10.77 28.01 -12.78
CA SER A 349 -9.54 27.35 -13.22
C SER A 349 -9.83 25.88 -13.49
N THR A 350 -9.39 25.47 -14.66
CA THR A 350 -9.61 24.19 -15.33
C THR A 350 -9.16 23.01 -14.47
N GLY A 351 -10.07 22.05 -14.27
CA GLY A 351 -9.80 20.80 -13.58
C GLY A 351 -8.79 19.95 -14.32
N ARG A 352 -7.60 19.80 -13.74
CA ARG A 352 -6.76 18.60 -13.85
C ARG A 352 -6.26 18.31 -12.45
N ARG A 353 -6.87 17.33 -11.78
CA ARG A 353 -6.41 16.82 -10.49
C ARG A 353 -5.55 15.60 -10.80
N ARG A 354 -4.27 15.68 -10.42
CA ARG A 354 -3.31 14.58 -10.57
C ARG A 354 -3.44 13.70 -9.32
N HIS A 355 -3.69 12.42 -9.52
CA HIS A 355 -3.57 11.39 -8.49
C HIS A 355 -2.12 10.88 -8.46
N ALA A 356 -1.67 10.40 -7.29
CA ALA A 356 -0.39 9.78 -6.93
C ALA A 356 0.71 9.83 -8.01
N VAL A 357 1.71 10.68 -7.81
CA VAL A 357 2.86 10.81 -8.73
C VAL A 357 4.13 10.46 -7.97
N LEU A 358 4.66 9.27 -8.20
CA LEU A 358 6.04 8.95 -7.84
C LEU A 358 6.94 9.18 -9.05
N TRP A 359 7.94 10.05 -8.90
CA TRP A 359 8.99 10.25 -9.90
C TRP A 359 10.11 9.22 -9.70
N LEU A 360 10.36 8.39 -10.71
CA LEU A 360 11.61 7.63 -10.86
C LEU A 360 12.35 8.17 -12.10
N GLU A 361 13.48 8.86 -11.90
CA GLU A 361 14.44 9.08 -12.98
C GLU A 361 15.14 7.74 -13.28
N LEU A 362 14.70 7.03 -14.31
CA LEU A 362 15.51 5.99 -14.94
C LEU A 362 16.64 6.70 -15.71
N ARG A 363 17.81 6.83 -15.09
CA ARG A 363 19.01 7.27 -15.81
C ARG A 363 19.50 6.14 -16.70
N GLU A 364 19.66 6.43 -17.99
CA GLU A 364 20.42 5.60 -18.93
C GLU A 364 21.77 5.24 -18.30
N GLN A 365 22.07 3.94 -18.21
CA GLN A 365 23.44 3.49 -18.03
C GLN A 365 24.19 3.75 -19.34
N ASP A 366 24.65 4.98 -19.52
CA ASP A 366 25.69 5.28 -20.48
C ASP A 366 27.01 4.69 -19.94
N GLY A 367 27.59 3.71 -20.63
CA GLY A 367 28.93 3.26 -20.29
C GLY A 367 29.48 2.00 -20.96
N ARG A 368 29.96 2.18 -22.20
CA ARG A 368 31.16 1.55 -22.81
C ARG A 368 31.17 0.06 -23.16
#